data_AF-A0A9E4ZA05-F1
#
_entry.id   AF-A0A9E4ZA05-F1
#
_cell.length_a   1.000
_cell.length_b   1.000
_cell.length_c   1.000
_cell.angle_alpha   90.00
_cell.angle_beta   90.00
_cell.angle_gamma   90.00
#
_symmetry.space_group_name_H-M   'P 1'
#
loop_
_entity.id
_entity.type
_entity.pdbx_description
1 polymer ?
#
loop_
_entity_poly.entity_id
_entity_poly.type
_entity_poly.pdbx_seq_one_letter_code
_entity_poly.pdbx_strand_id
1 'polypeptide(L)'
;MSTIEETDRFECKIVNIIDNLKQWKGVVVEDIDSGGRVYFARVKAEGFTKEIGDSLFLSVKELPYDIEEMSIEVHLYDENDTEIDWTIL
;
A
#
# COMPACT_ATOMS: atom_id res chain seq x y z
N MET A 1 -6.34 -21.58 9.18
CA MET A 1 -5.86 -20.77 8.04
C MET A 1 -6.96 -19.77 7.78
N SER A 2 -6.65 -18.48 7.94
CA SER A 2 -7.60 -17.40 7.67
C SER A 2 -7.57 -17.13 6.18
N THR A 3 -8.72 -17.19 5.51
CA THR A 3 -8.83 -16.75 4.11
C THR A 3 -8.75 -15.23 4.12
N ILE A 4 -7.81 -14.65 3.36
CA ILE A 4 -7.75 -13.19 3.16
C ILE A 4 -8.80 -12.84 2.11
N GLU A 5 -9.75 -11.98 2.45
CA GLU A 5 -10.73 -11.45 1.51
C GLU A 5 -10.24 -10.11 0.94
N GLU A 6 -10.63 -9.75 -0.29
CA GLU A 6 -10.27 -8.46 -0.93
C GLU A 6 -10.78 -7.24 -0.13
N THR A 7 -11.77 -7.44 0.75
CA THR A 7 -12.28 -6.45 1.69
C THR A 7 -11.47 -6.32 2.96
N ASP A 8 -10.54 -7.23 3.23
CA ASP A 8 -9.70 -7.13 4.41
C ASP A 8 -8.84 -5.88 4.32
N ARG A 9 -8.69 -5.23 5.47
CA ARG A 9 -7.86 -4.04 5.66
C ARG A 9 -6.84 -4.33 6.74
N PHE A 10 -5.58 -4.29 6.36
CA PHE A 10 -4.46 -4.47 7.27
C PHE A 10 -3.90 -3.09 7.64
N GLU A 11 -3.85 -2.77 8.93
CA GLU A 11 -3.29 -1.49 9.37
C GLU A 11 -1.78 -1.48 9.15
N CYS A 12 -1.31 -0.43 8.49
CA CYS A 12 0.10 -0.22 8.21
C CYS A 12 0.51 1.20 8.59
N LYS A 13 1.82 1.41 8.74
CA LYS A 13 2.39 2.71 9.13
C LYS A 13 3.35 3.21 8.08
N ILE A 14 3.31 4.50 7.77
CA ILE A 14 4.29 5.11 6.87
C ILE A 14 5.66 5.14 7.57
N VAL A 15 6.66 4.49 6.97
CA VAL A 15 8.04 4.43 7.47
C VAL A 15 9.02 5.23 6.63
N ASN A 16 8.67 5.56 5.39
CA ASN A 16 9.47 6.43 4.53
C ASN A 16 8.61 7.15 3.48
N ILE A 17 9.01 8.37 3.13
CA ILE A 17 8.43 9.14 2.02
C ILE A 17 9.58 9.68 1.16
N ILE A 18 9.52 9.42 -0.14
CA ILE A 18 10.41 9.95 -1.17
C ILE A 18 9.66 11.06 -1.92
N ASP A 19 10.09 12.30 -1.73
CA ASP A 19 9.37 13.51 -2.16
C ASP A 19 9.99 14.21 -3.39
N ASN A 20 11.03 13.63 -3.98
CA ASN A 20 11.76 14.19 -5.13
C ASN A 20 11.18 13.78 -6.50
N LEU A 21 9.98 13.19 -6.54
CA LEU A 21 9.37 12.59 -7.74
C LEU A 21 8.34 13.51 -8.43
N LYS A 22 8.64 14.80 -8.62
CA LYS A 22 7.77 15.80 -9.30
C LYS A 22 6.30 15.74 -8.82
N GLN A 23 5.38 15.15 -9.61
CA GLN A 23 3.96 15.06 -9.28
C GLN A 23 3.60 13.84 -8.41
N TRP A 24 4.58 12.98 -8.11
CA TRP A 24 4.42 11.76 -7.35
C TRP A 24 5.25 11.81 -6.06
N LYS A 25 4.90 10.93 -5.12
CA LYS A 25 5.69 10.57 -3.96
C LYS A 25 5.88 9.06 -3.95
N GLY A 26 7.06 8.63 -3.53
CA GLY A 26 7.28 7.24 -3.16
C GLY A 26 6.91 7.07 -1.69
N VAL A 27 6.04 6.12 -1.35
CA VAL A 27 5.63 5.87 0.04
C VAL A 27 5.99 4.43 0.39
N VAL A 28 6.74 4.25 1.47
CA VAL A 28 6.99 2.92 2.04
C VAL A 28 6.17 2.80 3.31
N VAL A 29 5.36 1.75 3.38
CA VAL A 29 4.59 1.39 4.56
C VAL A 29 5.09 0.08 5.15
N GLU A 30 4.90 -0.08 6.45
CA GLU A 30 5.17 -1.31 7.19
C GLU A 30 3.87 -1.79 7.82
N ASP A 31 3.49 -3.03 7.54
CA ASP A 31 2.36 -3.70 8.17
C ASP A 31 2.64 -3.89 9.67
N ILE A 32 1.68 -3.53 10.52
CA ILE A 32 1.91 -3.46 11.98
C ILE A 32 2.08 -4.85 12.59
N ASP A 33 1.43 -5.87 12.03
CA ASP A 33 1.42 -7.22 12.60
C ASP A 33 2.61 -8.06 12.13
N SER A 34 2.92 -8.03 10.84
CA SER A 34 3.97 -8.84 10.23
C SER A 34 5.33 -8.14 10.12
N GLY A 35 5.36 -6.80 10.15
CA GLY A 35 6.54 -6.01 9.84
C GLY A 35 6.95 -6.05 8.37
N GLY A 36 6.11 -6.62 7.50
CA GLY A 36 6.31 -6.62 6.05
C GLY A 36 6.25 -5.20 5.49
N ARG A 37 7.08 -4.91 4.48
CA ARG A 37 7.15 -3.58 3.88
C ARG A 37 6.73 -3.59 2.43
N VAL A 38 5.95 -2.60 2.05
CA VAL A 38 5.48 -2.40 0.67
C VAL A 38 5.82 -1.00 0.21
N TYR A 39 6.31 -0.89 -1.02
CA TYR A 39 6.67 0.38 -1.65
C TYR A 39 5.66 0.75 -2.74
N PHE A 40 5.10 1.94 -2.62
CA PHE A 40 4.17 2.55 -3.56
C PHE A 40 4.86 3.71 -4.27
N ALA A 41 5.12 3.56 -5.57
CA ALA A 41 5.96 4.48 -6.32
C ALA A 41 5.19 5.68 -6.92
N ARG A 42 3.85 5.64 -6.89
CA ARG A 42 2.99 6.55 -7.68
C ARG A 42 1.86 7.17 -6.84
N VAL A 43 2.12 7.41 -5.56
CA VAL A 43 1.22 8.21 -4.72
C VAL A 43 1.20 9.65 -5.26
N LYS A 44 0.03 10.20 -5.58
CA LYS A 44 -0.08 11.60 -6.05
C LYS A 44 0.44 12.55 -4.98
N ALA A 45 1.32 13.47 -5.35
CA ALA A 45 1.82 14.47 -4.40
C ALA A 45 0.74 15.51 -4.05
N GLU A 46 -0.13 15.83 -5.01
CA GLU A 46 -1.26 16.73 -4.81
C GLU A 46 -2.31 16.07 -3.90
N GLY A 47 -2.66 16.75 -2.80
CA GLY A 47 -3.65 16.28 -1.84
C GLY A 47 -3.14 15.23 -0.86
N PHE A 48 -1.92 14.71 -1.01
CA PHE A 48 -1.34 13.75 -0.05
C PHE A 48 -0.69 14.47 1.13
N THR A 49 -1.40 14.46 2.26
CA THR A 49 -1.08 15.18 3.50
C THR A 49 -0.48 14.31 4.61
N LYS A 50 -0.26 13.01 4.35
CA LYS A 50 0.26 12.06 5.34
C LYS A 50 1.77 12.20 5.54
N GLU A 51 2.21 11.90 6.75
CA GLU A 51 3.61 11.99 7.20
C GLU A 51 4.15 10.63 7.68
N ILE A 52 5.47 10.54 7.83
CA ILE A 52 6.11 9.38 8.46
C ILE A 52 5.56 9.24 9.88
N GLY A 53 4.99 8.08 10.17
CA GLY A 53 4.33 7.84 11.45
C GLY A 53 2.82 7.64 11.34
N ASP A 54 2.19 8.11 10.27
CA ASP A 54 0.75 8.00 10.10
C ASP A 54 0.33 6.57 9.73
N SER A 55 -0.88 6.19 10.19
CA SER A 55 -1.53 4.93 9.82
C SER A 55 -2.25 5.04 8.48
N LEU A 56 -2.17 3.98 7.69
CA LEU A 56 -2.90 3.72 6.45
C LEU A 56 -3.38 2.26 6.44
N PHE A 57 -4.08 1.85 5.39
CA PHE A 57 -4.62 0.50 5.27
C PHE A 57 -4.18 -0.18 3.98
N LEU A 58 -3.80 -1.45 4.07
CA LEU A 58 -3.51 -2.31 2.93
C LEU A 58 -4.70 -3.22 2.64
N SER A 59 -4.95 -3.49 1.36
CA SER A 59 -5.71 -4.67 0.92
C SER A 59 -4.86 -5.50 -0.03
N VAL A 60 -5.12 -6.79 -0.07
CA VAL A 60 -4.44 -7.75 -0.94
C VAL A 60 -5.46 -8.44 -1.82
N LYS A 61 -5.15 -8.53 -3.10
CA LYS A 61 -5.92 -9.25 -4.10
C LYS A 61 -5.02 -10.26 -4.80
N GLU A 62 -5.42 -11.53 -4.77
CA GLU A 62 -4.71 -12.57 -5.50
C GLU A 62 -4.88 -12.35 -7.01
N LEU A 63 -3.76 -12.39 -7.75
CA LEU A 63 -3.80 -12.38 -9.20
C LEU A 63 -4.13 -13.79 -9.72
N PRO A 64 -4.85 -13.92 -10.85
CA PRO A 64 -5.15 -15.22 -11.43
C PRO A 64 -3.85 -15.96 -11.77
N TYR A 65 -3.85 -17.28 -11.52
CA TYR A 65 -2.73 -18.24 -11.49
C TYR A 65 -1.77 -18.29 -12.71
N ASP A 66 -1.95 -17.48 -13.75
CA ASP A 66 -1.22 -17.57 -15.02
C ASP A 66 -0.07 -16.53 -15.17
N ILE A 67 0.25 -15.75 -14.13
CA ILE A 67 1.36 -14.77 -14.17
C ILE A 67 2.55 -15.34 -13.38
N GLU A 68 3.51 -15.93 -14.10
CA GLU A 68 4.61 -16.76 -13.56
C GLU A 68 5.61 -16.08 -12.59
N GLU A 69 5.48 -14.78 -12.30
CA GLU A 69 6.40 -14.06 -11.38
C GLU A 69 5.72 -13.12 -10.37
N MET A 70 4.43 -12.80 -10.53
CA MET A 70 3.71 -11.81 -9.72
C MET A 70 2.43 -12.43 -9.18
N SER A 71 2.29 -12.46 -7.87
CA SER A 71 1.27 -13.28 -7.20
C SER A 71 0.12 -12.47 -6.62
N ILE A 72 0.37 -11.20 -6.26
CA ILE A 72 -0.60 -10.39 -5.53
C ILE A 72 -0.57 -8.92 -5.96
N GLU A 73 -1.76 -8.33 -6.05
CA GLU A 73 -1.97 -6.89 -6.15
C GLU A 73 -2.22 -6.36 -4.75
N VAL A 74 -1.46 -5.34 -4.33
CA VAL A 74 -1.56 -4.72 -3.02
C VAL A 74 -2.01 -3.28 -3.20
N HIS A 75 -3.11 -2.93 -2.55
CA HIS A 75 -3.70 -1.60 -2.60
C HIS A 75 -3.46 -0.86 -1.30
N LEU A 76 -3.27 0.46 -1.38
CA LEU A 76 -3.10 1.36 -0.25
C LEU A 76 -4.30 2.30 -0.13
N TYR A 77 -4.89 2.38 1.06
CA TYR A 77 -6.07 3.20 1.36
C TYR A 77 -5.81 4.15 2.53
N ASP A 78 -6.55 5.26 2.53
CA ASP A 78 -6.67 6.15 3.68
C ASP A 78 -7.73 5.65 4.69
N GLU A 79 -7.92 6.40 5.78
CA GLU A 79 -8.91 6.14 6.82
C GLU A 79 -10.38 6.23 6.36
N ASN A 80 -10.62 6.81 5.18
CA ASN A 80 -11.94 6.94 4.58
C ASN A 80 -12.19 5.85 3.53
N ASP A 81 -11.33 4.83 3.46
CA ASP A 81 -11.34 3.77 2.44
C ASP A 81 -11.16 4.31 1.01
N THR A 82 -10.50 5.47 0.88
CA THR A 82 -10.14 6.05 -0.42
C THR A 82 -8.80 5.48 -0.88
N GLU A 83 -8.79 4.88 -2.08
CA GLU A 83 -7.56 4.34 -2.66
C GLU A 83 -6.55 5.46 -2.99
N ILE A 84 -5.32 5.26 -2.51
CA ILE A 84 -4.20 6.18 -2.68
C ILE A 84 -3.32 5.75 -3.86
N ASP A 85 -2.93 4.46 -3.89
CA ASP A 85 -2.09 3.83 -4.92
C ASP A 85 -2.20 2.30 -4.81
N TRP A 86 -1.62 1.59 -5.78
CA TRP A 86 -1.48 0.13 -5.74
C TRP A 86 -0.15 -0.30 -6.34
N THR A 87 0.27 -1.52 -6.02
CA THR A 87 1.48 -2.15 -6.56
C THR A 87 1.28 -3.66 -6.71
N ILE A 88 2.19 -4.31 -7.42
CA ILE A 88 2.20 -5.78 -7.58
C ILE A 88 3.47 -6.33 -6.93
N LEU A 89 3.33 -7.45 -6.23
CA LEU A 89 4.42 -8.22 -5.62
C LEU A 89 4.53 -9.64 -6.20
#